data_AF-A0A2S9G9T7-F1
#
_entry.id   AF-A0A2S9G9T7-F1
#
_cell.length_a   1.000
_cell.length_b   1.000
_cell.length_c   1.000
_cell.angle_alpha   90.00
_cell.angle_beta   90.00
_cell.angle_gamma   90.00
#
_symmetry.space_group_name_H-M   'P 1'
#
loop_
_entity.id
_entity.type
_entity.pdbx_description
1 polymer ?
#
loop_
_entity_poly.entity_id
_entity_poly.type
_entity_poly.pdbx_seq_one_letter_code
_entity_poly.pdbx_strand_id
1 'polypeptide(L)'
;RLLGSVGEPINPEAWRWYRMAFGGDKTPIVDTWWQTETGAIMISPLPGVTNCKPGSAMHPLPGISAIVVDDDGNELEPSPDHGE
;
A
#
# COMPACT_ATOMS: atom_id res chain seq x y z
N ARG A 1 -10.00 14.44 -5.96
CA ARG A 1 -8.69 14.90 -5.42
C ARG A 1 -7.82 13.70 -5.01
N LEU A 2 -8.42 12.61 -4.53
CA LEU A 2 -7.75 11.36 -4.17
C LEU A 2 -8.68 10.18 -4.56
N LEU A 3 -8.11 9.03 -4.89
CA LEU A 3 -8.83 7.75 -5.01
C LEU A 3 -8.30 6.77 -3.95
N GLY A 4 -9.15 5.92 -3.40
CA GLY A 4 -8.77 4.97 -2.35
C GLY A 4 -9.13 3.53 -2.69
N SER A 5 -8.28 2.58 -2.31
CA SER A 5 -8.56 1.14 -2.31
C SER A 5 -8.29 0.56 -0.92
N VAL A 6 -9.06 -0.46 -0.53
CA VAL A 6 -9.07 -1.01 0.83
C VAL A 6 -9.61 -2.44 0.84
N GLY A 7 -9.10 -3.26 1.75
CA GLY A 7 -9.64 -4.59 2.08
C GLY A 7 -8.86 -5.75 1.47
N GLU A 8 -8.57 -5.69 0.17
CA GLU A 8 -7.79 -6.70 -0.55
C GLU A 8 -6.70 -6.06 -1.43
N PRO A 9 -5.61 -6.79 -1.76
CA PRO A 9 -4.59 -6.27 -2.66
C PRO A 9 -5.18 -5.89 -4.02
N ILE A 10 -5.09 -4.61 -4.38
CA ILE A 10 -5.48 -4.17 -5.71
C ILE A 10 -4.43 -4.64 -6.72
N ASN A 11 -4.82 -5.53 -7.64
CA ASN A 11 -3.88 -5.99 -8.66
C ASN A 11 -3.41 -4.83 -9.57
N PRO A 12 -2.20 -4.91 -10.18
CA PRO A 12 -1.65 -3.81 -10.97
C PRO A 12 -2.53 -3.35 -12.16
N GLU A 13 -3.26 -4.27 -12.79
CA GLU A 13 -4.16 -3.95 -13.92
C GLU A 13 -5.34 -3.11 -13.44
N ALA A 14 -6.01 -3.54 -12.37
CA ALA A 14 -7.11 -2.82 -11.74
C ALA A 14 -6.66 -1.43 -11.24
N TRP A 15 -5.47 -1.33 -10.66
CA TRP A 15 -4.91 -0.05 -10.22
C TRP A 15 -4.74 0.93 -11.39
N ARG A 16 -4.16 0.49 -12.51
CA ARG A 16 -3.96 1.33 -13.70
C ARG A 16 -5.29 1.74 -14.32
N TRP A 17 -6.23 0.79 -14.46
CA TRP A 17 -7.58 1.08 -14.94
C TRP A 17 -8.28 2.12 -14.05
N TYR A 18 -8.22 1.96 -12.73
CA TYR A 18 -8.87 2.86 -11.78
C TYR A 18 -8.30 4.29 -11.90
N ARG A 19 -6.97 4.41 -12.04
CA ARG A 19 -6.28 5.68 -12.28
C ARG A 19 -6.70 6.35 -13.59
N MET A 20 -6.82 5.58 -14.66
CA MET A 20 -7.17 6.11 -15.99
C MET A 20 -8.65 6.48 -16.07
N ALA A 21 -9.55 5.55 -15.70
CA ALA A 21 -10.99 5.69 -15.86
C ALA A 21 -11.60 6.72 -14.92
N PHE A 22 -11.16 6.77 -13.65
CA PHE A 22 -11.74 7.66 -12.63
C PHE A 22 -10.79 8.76 -12.17
N GLY A 23 -9.48 8.52 -12.24
CA GLY A 23 -8.48 9.49 -11.81
C GLY A 23 -8.09 10.52 -12.88
N GLY A 24 -8.52 10.32 -14.13
CA GLY A 24 -8.10 11.15 -15.27
C GLY A 24 -6.58 11.17 -15.46
N ASP A 25 -5.91 10.09 -15.05
CA ASP A 25 -4.45 9.92 -14.97
C ASP A 25 -3.69 10.96 -14.11
N LYS A 26 -4.43 11.75 -13.34
CA LYS A 26 -3.87 12.83 -12.51
C LYS A 26 -4.10 12.62 -11.03
N THR A 27 -5.16 11.88 -10.69
CA THR A 27 -5.53 11.65 -9.30
C THR A 27 -4.69 10.52 -8.70
N PRO A 28 -3.98 10.75 -7.58
CA PRO A 28 -3.25 9.70 -6.89
C PRO A 28 -4.21 8.67 -6.30
N ILE A 29 -3.74 7.41 -6.24
CA ILE A 29 -4.43 6.31 -5.58
C ILE A 29 -3.68 6.00 -4.29
N VAL A 30 -4.42 5.96 -3.18
CA VAL A 30 -3.94 5.41 -1.91
C VAL A 30 -4.50 4.00 -1.74
N ASP A 31 -3.61 3.03 -1.72
CA ASP A 31 -3.94 1.68 -1.27
C ASP A 31 -3.75 1.64 0.24
N THR A 32 -4.79 1.25 0.98
CA THR A 32 -4.86 1.42 2.44
C THR A 32 -5.01 0.07 3.12
N TRP A 33 -3.91 -0.44 3.69
CA TRP A 33 -3.92 -1.68 4.43
C TRP A 33 -4.19 -1.44 5.92
N TRP A 34 -5.16 -2.17 6.45
CA TRP A 34 -5.55 -2.23 7.87
C TRP A 34 -6.53 -3.38 8.12
N GLN A 35 -6.84 -3.63 9.39
CA GLN A 35 -7.80 -4.64 9.84
C GLN A 35 -8.70 -4.08 10.95
N THR A 36 -9.80 -4.78 11.26
CA THR A 36 -10.73 -4.41 12.33
C THR A 36 -10.01 -4.15 13.65
N GLU A 37 -9.04 -5.01 14.00
CA GLU A 37 -8.24 -4.96 15.23
C GLU A 37 -7.35 -3.72 15.32
N THR A 38 -6.97 -3.16 14.18
CA THR A 38 -6.10 -1.97 14.11
C THR A 38 -6.87 -0.66 14.21
N GLY A 39 -8.18 -0.67 13.94
CA GLY A 39 -9.09 0.47 14.08
C GLY A 39 -8.88 1.64 13.09
N ALA A 40 -7.75 1.70 12.38
CA ALA A 40 -7.40 2.73 11.41
C ALA A 40 -6.37 2.23 10.39
N ILE A 41 -6.12 3.03 9.35
CA ILE A 41 -5.13 2.74 8.30
C ILE A 41 -3.74 2.56 8.92
N MET A 42 -3.05 1.49 8.57
CA MET A 42 -1.72 1.17 9.11
C MET A 42 -0.59 1.45 8.11
N ILE A 43 -0.77 0.99 6.87
CA ILE A 43 0.21 1.10 5.79
C ILE A 43 -0.49 1.71 4.57
N SER A 44 0.03 2.83 4.06
CA SER A 44 -0.55 3.52 2.91
C SER A 44 0.42 4.53 2.28
N PRO A 45 0.32 4.81 0.96
CA PRO A 45 1.04 5.94 0.37
C PRO A 45 0.61 7.26 1.00
N LEU A 46 1.57 8.13 1.33
CA LEU A 46 1.27 9.52 1.70
C LEU A 46 1.07 10.36 0.43
N PRO A 47 -0.14 10.90 0.15
CA PRO A 47 -0.40 11.66 -1.06
C PRO A 47 0.53 12.86 -1.19
N GLY A 48 1.21 12.99 -2.33
CA GLY A 48 2.14 14.09 -2.59
C GLY A 48 3.55 13.90 -2.03
N VAL A 49 3.81 12.81 -1.31
CA VAL A 49 5.14 12.45 -0.80
C VAL A 49 5.64 11.14 -1.42
N THR A 50 4.74 10.17 -1.60
CA THR A 50 5.09 8.82 -2.03
C THR A 50 4.86 8.61 -3.53
N ASN A 51 5.87 8.11 -4.25
CA ASN A 51 5.69 7.57 -5.59
C ASN A 51 5.08 6.16 -5.48
N CYS A 52 3.80 6.02 -5.83
CA CYS A 52 3.10 4.74 -5.69
C CYS A 52 3.62 3.68 -6.68
N LYS A 53 3.87 2.46 -6.18
CA LYS A 53 4.01 1.25 -6.98
C LYS A 53 2.62 0.59 -7.11
N PRO A 54 2.11 0.29 -8.32
CA PRO A 54 0.82 -0.39 -8.47
C PRO A 54 0.77 -1.69 -7.66
N GLY A 55 -0.29 -1.85 -6.85
CA GLY A 55 -0.49 -3.01 -5.98
C GLY A 55 0.34 -3.04 -4.69
N SER A 56 1.04 -1.95 -4.36
CA SER A 56 1.72 -1.80 -3.08
C SER A 56 0.99 -0.79 -2.18
N ALA A 57 0.77 -1.18 -0.92
CA ALA A 57 0.36 -0.26 0.15
C ALA A 57 1.48 0.72 0.58
N MET A 58 2.69 0.56 0.02
CA MET A 58 3.87 1.40 0.30
C MET A 58 4.41 1.23 1.73
N HIS A 59 4.40 2.29 2.55
CA HIS A 59 5.09 2.32 3.83
C HIS A 59 4.12 2.53 5.00
N PRO A 60 4.49 2.11 6.23
CA PRO A 60 3.74 2.41 7.44
C PRO A 60 3.51 3.92 7.61
N LEU A 61 2.33 4.29 8.09
CA LEU A 61 2.05 5.69 8.40
C LEU A 61 2.88 6.19 9.60
N PRO A 62 3.10 7.51 9.72
CA PRO A 62 3.82 8.07 10.87
C PRO A 62 3.23 7.61 12.21
N GLY A 63 4.09 7.12 13.10
CA GLY A 63 3.69 6.55 14.40
C GLY A 63 3.42 5.04 14.38
N ILE A 64 3.53 4.38 13.22
CA ILE A 64 3.35 2.94 13.06
C ILE A 64 4.67 2.30 12.68
N SER A 65 5.01 1.18 13.32
CA SER A 65 6.17 0.34 13.01
C SER A 65 5.68 -1.02 12.57
N ALA A 66 6.26 -1.55 11.49
CA ALA A 66 5.98 -2.88 10.97
C ALA A 66 7.29 -3.55 10.60
N ILE A 67 7.41 -4.84 10.93
CA ILE A 67 8.54 -5.70 10.58
C ILE A 67 7.99 -6.96 9.91
N VAL A 68 8.80 -7.57 9.05
CA VAL A 68 8.51 -8.90 8.50
C VAL A 68 9.30 -9.91 9.31
N VAL A 69 8.66 -10.99 9.73
CA VAL A 69 9.28 -12.07 10.49
C VAL A 69 9.07 -13.41 9.78
N ASP A 70 9.94 -14.38 10.04
CA ASP A 70 9.72 -15.78 9.68
C ASP A 70 8.70 -16.47 10.62
N ASP A 71 8.44 -17.76 10.38
CA ASP A 71 7.49 -18.56 11.18
C ASP A 71 7.94 -18.75 12.63
N ASP A 72 9.24 -18.61 12.92
CA ASP A 72 9.81 -18.69 14.27
C ASP A 72 9.85 -17.30 14.96
N GLY A 73 9.43 -16.25 14.27
CA GLY A 73 9.38 -14.88 14.78
C GLY A 73 10.69 -14.10 14.67
N ASN A 74 11.68 -14.59 13.92
CA ASN A 74 12.91 -13.85 13.67
C ASN A 74 12.68 -12.80 12.58
N GLU A 75 13.20 -11.60 12.81
CA GLU A 75 13.11 -10.50 11.83
C GLU A 75 13.86 -10.83 10.54
N LEU A 76 13.19 -10.59 9.41
CA LEU A 76 13.75 -10.76 8.07
C LEU A 76 14.24 -9.43 7.52
N GLU A 77 15.50 -9.42 7.07
CA GLU A 77 16.07 -8.28 6.36
C GLU A 77 15.43 -8.13 4.96
N PRO A 78 15.28 -6.89 4.46
CA PRO A 78 14.76 -6.66 3.12
C PRO A 78 15.62 -7.37 2.05
N SER A 79 15.03 -8.27 1.28
CA SER A 79 15.67 -8.93 0.14
C SER A 79 15.09 -8.43 -1.19
N PRO A 80 15.93 -8.09 -2.19
CA PRO A 80 15.47 -7.69 -3.52
C PRO A 80 14.82 -8.83 -4.31
N ASP A 81 14.97 -10.09 -3.88
CA ASP A 81 14.56 -11.26 -4.67
C ASP A 81 13.06 -11.61 -4.58
N HIS A 82 12.30 -10.92 -3.72
CA HIS A 82 10.90 -11.26 -3.43
C HIS A 82 9.86 -10.20 -3.83
N GLY A 83 10.26 -9.18 -4.61
CA GLY A 83 9.34 -8.16 -5.11
C GLY A 83 9.30 -8.11 -6.63
N GLU A 84 8.21 -8.60 -7.25
CA GLU A 84 7.80 -8.04 -8.55
C GLU A 84 7.54 -6.55 -8.39
#